data_AF-A0A7G9WBA1-F1
#
_entry.id   AF-A0A7G9WBA1-F1
#
_cell.length_a   1.000
_cell.length_b   1.000
_cell.length_c   1.000
_cell.angle_alpha   90.00
_cell.angle_beta   90.00
_cell.angle_gamma   90.00
#
_symmetry.space_group_name_H-M   'P 1'
#
loop_
_entity.id
_entity.type
_entity.pdbx_description
1 polymer ?
#
loop_
_entity_poly.entity_id
_entity_poly.type
_entity_poly.pdbx_seq_one_letter_code
_entity_poly.pdbx_strand_id
1 'polypeptide(L)'
;MNKFETVVVKKGLSRFSALSVHPTKAREMIYEGVKRGLIKKDSKKPLKLQEPITMEIDFKDSNMADTASLIPGVKRLNPRTISYTGDGETIFKLQELIIFRLVDQL
;
A
#
# COMPACT_ATOMS: atom_id res chain seq x y z
N MET A 1 -0.50 0.32 -19.97
CA MET A 1 -0.60 1.80 -20.05
C MET A 1 -1.29 2.30 -18.78
N ASN A 2 -0.68 3.25 -18.07
CA ASN A 2 -1.13 3.67 -16.73
C ASN A 2 -2.54 4.29 -16.77
N LYS A 3 -3.45 3.74 -15.95
CA LYS A 3 -4.81 4.25 -15.74
C LYS A 3 -4.81 5.66 -15.14
N PHE A 4 -3.70 6.09 -14.52
CA PHE A 4 -3.54 7.37 -13.84
C PHE A 4 -2.35 8.16 -14.39
N GLU A 5 -2.36 9.47 -14.19
CA GLU A 5 -1.20 10.30 -14.47
C GLU A 5 -0.15 10.06 -13.38
N THR A 6 1.09 9.79 -13.79
CA THR A 6 2.19 9.45 -12.87
C THR A 6 3.46 10.17 -13.31
N VAL A 7 4.23 10.70 -12.36
CA VAL A 7 5.51 11.37 -12.61
C VAL A 7 6.63 10.62 -11.92
N VAL A 8 7.56 10.05 -12.69
CA VAL A 8 8.72 9.35 -12.16
C VAL A 8 9.84 10.37 -11.89
N VAL A 9 10.05 10.71 -10.62
CA VAL A 9 11.12 11.66 -10.19
C VAL A 9 12.39 10.97 -9.69
N LYS A 10 12.34 9.65 -9.46
CA LYS A 10 13.50 8.83 -9.11
C LYS A 10 13.33 7.42 -9.67
N LYS A 11 14.45 6.76 -9.98
CA LYS A 11 14.50 5.34 -10.33
C LYS A 11 15.34 4.60 -9.29
N GLY A 12 14.74 3.65 -8.57
CA GLY A 12 15.47 2.78 -7.66
C GLY A 12 16.46 1.91 -8.44
N LEU A 13 17.70 1.84 -7.96
CA LEU A 13 18.75 0.98 -8.52
C LEU A 13 19.05 -0.21 -7.60
N SER A 14 18.92 -0.02 -6.29
CA SER A 14 18.98 -1.08 -5.28
C SER A 14 18.13 -0.70 -4.06
N ARG A 15 18.11 -1.55 -3.02
CA ARG A 15 17.45 -1.25 -1.75
C ARG A 15 17.86 0.10 -1.15
N PHE A 16 19.12 0.49 -1.33
CA PHE A 16 19.71 1.68 -0.70
C PHE A 16 20.22 2.71 -1.71
N SER A 17 19.89 2.59 -3.00
CA SER A 17 20.33 3.54 -4.02
C SER A 17 19.27 3.84 -5.05
N ALA A 18 19.26 5.10 -5.51
CA ALA A 18 18.34 5.56 -6.54
C ALA A 18 18.99 6.67 -7.38
N LEU A 19 18.68 6.69 -8.66
CA LEU A 19 18.95 7.83 -9.53
C LEU A 19 17.81 8.83 -9.39
N SER A 20 18.09 9.98 -8.77
CA SER A 20 17.08 11.01 -8.50
C SER A 20 17.23 12.20 -9.46
N VAL A 21 16.11 12.77 -9.89
CA VAL A 21 16.09 14.05 -10.60
C VAL A 21 16.40 15.17 -9.61
N HIS A 22 17.15 16.19 -10.05
CA HIS A 22 17.45 17.36 -9.22
C HIS A 22 16.14 18.00 -8.68
N PRO A 23 16.07 18.41 -7.39
CA PRO A 23 14.82 18.84 -6.75
C PRO A 23 14.04 19.90 -7.53
N THR A 24 14.71 20.91 -8.09
CA THR A 24 14.05 21.96 -8.91
C THR A 24 13.30 21.36 -10.09
N LYS A 25 13.96 20.49 -10.86
CA LYS A 25 13.36 19.83 -12.03
C LYS A 25 12.28 18.82 -11.63
N ALA A 26 12.45 18.12 -10.50
CA ALA A 26 11.43 17.23 -9.99
C ALA A 26 10.12 17.97 -9.67
N ARG A 27 10.20 19.17 -9.05
CA ARG A 27 9.02 20.01 -8.77
C ARG A 27 8.31 20.45 -10.05
N GLU A 28 9.07 20.87 -11.06
CA GLU A 28 8.51 21.25 -12.38
C GLU A 28 7.78 20.07 -13.04
N MET A 29 8.40 18.88 -13.03
CA MET A 29 7.78 17.66 -13.56
C MET A 29 6.49 17.30 -12.82
N ILE A 30 6.48 17.41 -11.48
CA ILE A 30 5.29 17.17 -10.64
C ILE A 30 4.19 18.18 -11.00
N TYR A 31 4.52 19.47 -11.08
CA TYR A 31 3.56 20.52 -11.42
C TYR A 31 2.88 20.26 -12.77
N GLU A 32 3.66 19.92 -13.81
CA GLU A 32 3.11 19.58 -15.12
C GLU A 32 2.31 18.27 -15.11
N GLY A 33 2.73 17.28 -14.32
CA GLY A 33 1.96 16.06 -14.12
C GLY A 33 0.62 16.32 -13.45
N VAL A 34 0.57 17.14 -12.39
CA VAL A 34 -0.66 17.52 -11.72
C VAL A 34 -1.61 18.21 -12.70
N LYS A 35 -1.14 19.15 -13.53
CA LYS A 35 -1.96 19.78 -14.57
C LYS A 35 -2.59 18.76 -15.51
N ARG A 36 -1.78 17.84 -16.07
CA ARG A 36 -2.28 16.79 -16.98
C ARG A 36 -3.29 15.87 -16.28
N GLY A 37 -3.06 15.55 -15.01
CA GLY A 37 -3.96 14.75 -14.19
C GLY A 37 -5.31 15.44 -13.98
N LEU A 38 -5.31 16.72 -13.61
CA LEU A 38 -6.51 17.52 -13.37
C LEU A 38 -7.35 17.67 -14.63
N ILE A 39 -6.74 17.88 -15.79
CA ILE A 39 -7.44 17.94 -17.08
C ILE A 39 -8.20 16.64 -17.37
N LYS A 40 -7.64 15.50 -16.97
CA LYS A 40 -8.20 14.17 -17.25
C LYS A 40 -9.01 13.61 -16.08
N LYS A 41 -9.23 14.35 -14.99
CA LYS A 41 -9.78 13.82 -13.73
C LYS A 41 -11.14 13.14 -13.93
N ASP A 42 -12.01 13.73 -14.75
CA ASP A 42 -13.38 13.23 -14.95
C ASP A 42 -13.43 11.93 -15.78
N SER A 43 -12.33 11.62 -16.50
CA SER A 43 -12.17 10.32 -17.17
C SER A 43 -11.77 9.19 -16.20
N LYS A 44 -11.45 9.52 -14.94
CA LYS A 44 -10.99 8.55 -13.93
C LYS A 44 -12.12 8.23 -12.96
N LYS A 45 -12.46 6.95 -12.89
CA LYS A 45 -13.42 6.45 -11.90
C LYS A 45 -12.68 6.00 -10.63
N PRO A 46 -13.20 6.33 -9.43
CA PRO A 46 -12.69 5.79 -8.18
C PRO A 46 -12.62 4.26 -8.23
N LEU A 47 -11.62 3.69 -7.56
CA LEU A 47 -11.58 2.25 -7.33
C LEU A 47 -12.70 1.88 -6.37
N LYS A 48 -13.63 1.04 -6.82
CA LYS A 48 -14.68 0.44 -5.98
C LYS A 48 -14.33 -1.02 -5.77
N LEU A 49 -14.14 -1.42 -4.52
CA LEU A 49 -13.99 -2.81 -4.12
C LEU A 49 -15.36 -3.35 -3.75
N GLN A 50 -15.65 -4.59 -4.13
CA GLN A 50 -16.87 -5.27 -3.68
C GLN A 50 -16.61 -5.84 -2.29
N GLU A 51 -17.56 -5.64 -1.39
CA GLU A 51 -17.51 -6.16 -0.03
C GLU A 51 -18.28 -7.48 0.10
N PRO A 52 -17.86 -8.38 1.01
CA PRO A 52 -16.71 -8.23 1.92
C PRO A 52 -15.37 -8.40 1.18
N ILE A 53 -14.37 -7.65 1.61
CA ILE A 53 -13.01 -7.73 1.07
C ILE A 53 -12.23 -8.76 1.89
N THR A 54 -11.29 -9.46 1.25
CA THR A 54 -10.33 -10.33 1.95
C THR A 54 -8.95 -9.70 1.89
N MET A 55 -8.41 -9.38 3.06
CA MET A 55 -7.04 -8.93 3.23
C MET A 55 -6.15 -10.13 3.54
N GLU A 56 -4.97 -10.17 2.91
CA GLU A 56 -3.88 -11.09 3.26
C GLU A 56 -2.64 -10.27 3.63
N ILE A 57 -1.93 -10.69 4.67
CA ILE A 57 -0.66 -10.10 5.09
C ILE A 57 0.39 -11.21 5.17
N ASP A 58 1.42 -11.13 4.32
CA ASP A 58 2.61 -11.98 4.41
C ASP A 58 3.71 -11.27 5.21
N PHE A 59 4.06 -11.85 6.35
CA PHE A 59 5.02 -11.28 7.28
C PHE A 59 6.46 -11.72 6.98
N LYS A 60 7.42 -10.95 7.50
CA LYS A 60 8.84 -11.31 7.45
C LYS A 60 9.13 -12.58 8.27
N ASP A 61 8.61 -12.63 9.49
CA ASP A 61 8.88 -13.66 10.49
C ASP A 61 7.57 -14.33 10.96
N SER A 62 7.61 -15.63 11.28
CA SER A 62 6.40 -16.42 11.61
C SER A 62 5.74 -16.01 12.93
N ASN A 63 6.51 -15.50 13.89
CA ASN A 63 6.01 -15.00 15.18
C ASN A 63 5.06 -13.79 15.04
N MET A 64 5.27 -12.96 14.01
CA MET A 64 4.34 -11.87 13.67
C MET A 64 2.98 -12.43 13.29
N ALA A 65 2.98 -13.45 12.43
CA ALA A 65 1.76 -14.14 12.05
C ALA A 65 1.11 -14.85 13.25
N ASP A 66 1.89 -15.42 14.17
CA ASP A 66 1.38 -16.05 15.40
C ASP A 66 0.65 -15.03 16.28
N THR A 67 1.27 -13.86 16.48
CA THR A 67 0.69 -12.77 17.26
C THR A 67 -0.58 -12.21 16.60
N ALA A 68 -0.55 -11.98 15.29
CA ALA A 68 -1.72 -11.51 14.54
C ALA A 68 -2.88 -12.53 14.58
N SER A 69 -2.58 -13.83 14.65
CA SER A 69 -3.61 -14.89 14.72
C SER A 69 -4.37 -14.89 16.05
N LEU A 70 -3.93 -14.15 17.07
CA LEU A 70 -4.66 -13.98 18.33
C LEU A 70 -5.89 -13.09 18.17
N ILE A 71 -5.96 -12.30 17.11
CA ILE A 71 -7.07 -11.38 16.86
C ILE A 71 -8.28 -12.19 16.36
N PRO A 72 -9.45 -12.09 17.01
CA PRO A 72 -10.65 -12.80 16.57
C PRO A 72 -10.97 -12.55 15.09
N GLY A 73 -11.28 -13.62 14.37
CA GLY A 73 -11.62 -13.58 12.94
C GLY A 73 -10.41 -13.64 11.99
N VAL A 74 -9.19 -13.40 12.48
CA VAL A 74 -7.97 -13.62 11.68
C VAL A 74 -7.72 -15.12 11.52
N LYS A 75 -7.41 -15.54 10.29
CA LYS A 75 -7.10 -16.93 9.95
C LYS A 75 -5.65 -17.06 9.51
N ARG A 76 -4.96 -18.10 9.98
CA ARG A 76 -3.63 -18.45 9.49
C ARG A 76 -3.75 -19.20 8.16
N LEU A 77 -3.13 -18.69 7.10
CA LEU A 77 -3.15 -19.33 5.77
C LEU A 77 -1.92 -20.21 5.54
N ASN A 78 -0.75 -19.77 6.01
CA ASN A 78 0.52 -20.50 5.90
C ASN A 78 1.47 -20.04 7.03
N PRO A 79 2.73 -20.52 7.12
CA PRO A 79 3.63 -20.18 8.24
C PRO A 79 3.89 -18.69 8.47
N ARG A 80 3.68 -17.80 7.50
CA ARG A 80 3.90 -16.35 7.67
C ARG A 80 2.77 -15.48 7.15
N THR A 81 1.70 -16.06 6.59
CA THR A 81 0.60 -15.30 6.01
C THR A 81 -0.68 -15.52 6.82
N ILE A 82 -1.36 -14.41 7.15
CA ILE A 82 -2.70 -14.40 7.72
C ILE A 82 -3.71 -13.85 6.73
N SER A 83 -5.00 -14.12 6.97
CA SER A 83 -6.11 -13.48 6.27
C SER A 83 -7.21 -13.00 7.21
N TYR A 84 -7.94 -11.99 6.77
CA TYR A 84 -9.14 -11.48 7.40
C TYR A 84 -10.14 -11.03 6.33
N THR A 85 -11.41 -11.38 6.51
CA THR A 85 -12.49 -11.00 5.59
C THR A 85 -13.50 -10.13 6.32
N GLY A 86 -13.80 -8.95 5.78
CA GLY A 86 -14.72 -7.98 6.40
C GLY A 86 -15.02 -6.78 5.50
N ASP A 87 -15.67 -5.76 6.06
CA ASP A 87 -15.85 -4.47 5.41
C ASP A 87 -14.53 -3.70 5.30
N GLY A 88 -14.47 -2.73 4.38
CA GLY A 88 -13.25 -1.98 4.10
C GLY A 88 -12.72 -1.22 5.32
N GLU A 89 -13.60 -0.62 6.12
CA GLU A 89 -13.20 0.18 7.29
C GLU A 89 -12.53 -0.70 8.35
N THR A 90 -13.15 -1.84 8.69
CA THR A 90 -12.59 -2.80 9.65
C THR A 90 -11.25 -3.35 9.18
N ILE A 91 -11.11 -3.65 7.88
CA ILE A 91 -9.84 -4.13 7.31
C ILE A 91 -8.73 -3.10 7.49
N PHE A 92 -8.95 -1.84 7.13
CA PHE A 92 -7.90 -0.82 7.23
C PHE A 92 -7.51 -0.54 8.69
N LYS A 93 -8.48 -0.51 9.62
CA LYS A 93 -8.20 -0.38 11.06
C LYS A 93 -7.39 -1.57 11.60
N LEU A 94 -7.76 -2.79 11.22
CA LEU A 94 -7.05 -4.00 11.62
C LEU A 94 -5.62 -4.01 11.05
N GLN A 95 -5.46 -3.66 9.77
CA GLN A 95 -4.16 -3.55 9.12
C GLN A 95 -3.25 -2.55 9.83
N GLU A 96 -3.77 -1.35 10.14
CA GLU A 96 -3.04 -0.31 10.86
C GLU A 96 -2.57 -0.80 12.23
N LEU A 97 -3.47 -1.42 13.00
CA LEU A 97 -3.14 -1.99 14.31
C LEU A 97 -2.04 -3.06 14.22
N ILE A 98 -2.16 -3.99 13.26
CA ILE A 98 -1.19 -5.07 13.05
C ILE A 98 0.18 -4.50 12.68
N ILE A 99 0.24 -3.54 11.75
CA ILE A 99 1.51 -2.92 11.32
C ILE A 99 2.15 -2.17 12.50
N PHE A 100 1.40 -1.31 13.17
CA PHE A 100 1.90 -0.53 14.30
C PHE A 100 2.40 -1.43 15.44
N ARG A 101 1.70 -2.53 15.73
CA ARG A 101 2.08 -3.41 16.84
C ARG A 101 3.24 -4.33 16.51
N LEU A 102 3.35 -4.82 15.27
CA LEU A 102 4.26 -5.92 14.93
C LEU A 102 5.47 -5.48 14.11
N VAL A 103 5.34 -4.44 13.27
CA VAL A 103 6.40 -4.02 12.34
C VAL A 103 7.26 -2.91 12.95
N ASP A 104 6.68 -2.00 13.73
CA ASP A 104 7.39 -0.84 14.29
C ASP A 104 8.24 -1.17 15.54
N GLN A 105 8.34 -2.44 15.95
CA GLN A 105 9.21 -2.88 17.05
C GLN A 105 10.63 -3.29 16.59
N LEU A 106 11.03 -2.92 15.38
CA LEU A 106 12.35 -3.19 14.80
C LEU A 106 13.26 -1.96 14.84
#